data_AF-A0A937F716-F1
#
_entry.id   AF-A0A937F716-F1
#
_cell.length_a   1.000
_cell.length_b   1.000
_cell.length_c   1.000
_cell.angle_alpha   90.00
_cell.angle_beta   90.00
_cell.angle_gamma   90.00
#
_symmetry.space_group_name_H-M   'P 1'
#
loop_
_entity.id
_entity.type
_entity.pdbx_description
1 polymer ?
#
loop_
_entity_poly.entity_id
_entity_poly.type
_entity_poly.pdbx_seq_one_letter_code
_entity_poly.pdbx_strand_id
1 'polypeptide(L)'
;MNVTKIVSLILFICSVSLAVYLTRDIKTEIDAKERIASQEAAVIYKLQLIREAETAYQEVNGKYTSDWDKLADFIKNGQFPIIERKEEIFTLAYGADSTVVTYDTLGMIPAKERIFYETHNVTAANHGIFVKFVAKLGDQVTKNSSAYVLKQEGKNSTHKFRDNGEVVRIEDVKPGQELSKGDLLMSLKETRFNPNTDLSKLAYVPGYEDVKFEIYAAQLDKSGTSVNVIEVKNPKPFDETRTEDADSKNRRPLRFGSRTDVTTSGNWE
;
A
#
# COMPACT_ATOMS: atom_id res chain seq x y z
N MET A 1 -4.14 -59.65 -37.76
CA MET A 1 -3.42 -58.60 -37.01
C MET A 1 -2.81 -59.25 -35.78
N ASN A 2 -1.48 -59.19 -35.58
CA ASN A 2 -0.83 -59.89 -34.45
C ASN A 2 -1.36 -59.34 -33.12
N VAL A 3 -1.68 -60.23 -32.18
CA VAL A 3 -2.24 -59.90 -30.84
C VAL A 3 -1.44 -58.80 -30.14
N THR A 4 -0.12 -58.82 -30.28
CA THR A 4 0.80 -57.79 -29.75
C THR A 4 0.51 -56.38 -30.27
N LYS A 5 0.09 -56.23 -31.53
CA LYS A 5 -0.25 -54.92 -32.12
C LYS A 5 -1.58 -54.38 -31.58
N ILE A 6 -2.55 -55.26 -31.33
CA ILE A 6 -3.85 -54.88 -30.72
C ILE A 6 -3.63 -54.42 -29.28
N VAL A 7 -2.87 -55.19 -28.50
CA VAL A 7 -2.55 -54.86 -27.10
C VAL A 7 -1.77 -53.54 -27.04
N SER A 8 -0.79 -53.33 -27.92
CA SER A 8 -0.03 -52.07 -27.98
C SER A 8 -0.90 -50.87 -28.33
N LEU A 9 -1.86 -51.02 -29.27
CA LEU A 9 -2.79 -49.95 -29.64
C LEU A 9 -3.74 -49.58 -28.48
N ILE A 10 -4.27 -50.58 -27.77
CA ILE A 10 -5.12 -50.36 -26.60
C ILE A 10 -4.33 -49.68 -25.47
N LEU A 11 -3.13 -50.18 -25.17
CA LEU A 11 -2.25 -49.55 -24.18
C LEU A 11 -1.89 -48.12 -24.55
N PHE A 12 -1.69 -47.84 -25.83
CA PHE A 12 -1.44 -46.48 -26.33
C PHE A 12 -2.66 -45.57 -26.10
N ILE A 13 -3.87 -46.02 -26.44
CA ILE A 13 -5.10 -45.26 -26.19
C ILE A 13 -5.33 -45.03 -24.69
N CYS A 14 -5.11 -46.05 -23.86
CA CYS A 14 -5.19 -45.93 -22.41
C CYS A 14 -4.16 -44.93 -21.87
N SER A 15 -2.92 -44.97 -22.37
CA SER A 15 -1.85 -44.04 -21.99
C SER A 15 -2.19 -42.60 -22.36
N VAL A 16 -2.68 -42.35 -23.58
CA VAL A 16 -3.12 -41.02 -24.02
C VAL A 16 -4.32 -40.54 -23.20
N SER A 17 -5.29 -41.42 -22.92
CA SER A 17 -6.47 -41.08 -22.11
C SER A 17 -6.08 -40.70 -20.68
N LEU A 18 -5.15 -41.45 -20.09
CA LEU A 18 -4.62 -41.16 -18.76
C LEU A 18 -3.80 -39.86 -18.74
N ALA A 19 -3.00 -39.59 -19.77
CA ALA A 19 -2.28 -38.33 -19.91
C ALA A 19 -3.23 -37.13 -20.01
N VAL A 20 -4.33 -37.24 -20.75
CA VAL A 20 -5.36 -36.20 -20.83
C VAL A 20 -6.10 -36.03 -19.49
N TYR A 21 -6.42 -37.13 -18.80
CA TYR A 21 -7.07 -37.09 -17.49
C TYR A 21 -6.20 -36.36 -16.45
N LEU A 22 -4.95 -36.79 -16.30
CA LEU A 22 -4.01 -36.20 -15.33
C LEU A 22 -3.71 -34.73 -15.64
N THR A 23 -3.55 -34.36 -16.91
CA THR A 23 -3.32 -32.95 -17.27
C THR A 23 -4.53 -32.06 -17.01
N ARG A 24 -5.76 -32.59 -17.12
CA ARG A 24 -6.97 -31.83 -16.78
C ARG A 24 -7.12 -31.64 -15.28
N ASP A 25 -6.94 -32.71 -14.50
CA ASP A 25 -7.05 -32.71 -13.04
C ASP A 25 -6.05 -31.74 -12.39
N ILE A 26 -4.79 -31.76 -12.84
CA ILE A 26 -3.76 -30.84 -12.36
C ILE A 26 -4.10 -29.38 -12.74
N LYS A 27 -4.60 -29.13 -13.95
CA LYS A 27 -4.96 -27.78 -14.40
C LYS A 27 -6.13 -27.21 -13.61
N THR A 28 -7.17 -27.99 -13.31
CA THR A 28 -8.32 -27.51 -12.55
C THR A 28 -7.95 -27.01 -11.17
N GLU A 29 -7.04 -27.69 -10.49
CA GLU A 29 -6.53 -27.27 -9.18
C GLU A 29 -5.66 -26.00 -9.26
N ILE A 30 -4.82 -25.88 -10.29
CA ILE A 30 -3.98 -24.68 -10.50
C ILE A 30 -4.85 -23.47 -10.80
N ASP A 31 -5.80 -23.59 -11.73
CA ASP A 31 -6.69 -22.51 -12.13
C ASP A 31 -7.59 -22.07 -10.96
N ALA A 32 -8.04 -23.01 -10.11
CA ALA A 32 -8.78 -22.69 -8.90
C ALA A 32 -7.94 -21.88 -7.90
N LYS A 33 -6.68 -22.28 -7.68
CA LYS A 33 -5.75 -21.53 -6.81
C LYS A 33 -5.44 -20.15 -7.35
N GLU A 34 -5.21 -20.02 -8.65
CA GLU A 34 -4.92 -18.74 -9.28
C GLU A 34 -6.14 -17.80 -9.22
N ARG A 35 -7.35 -18.32 -9.43
CA ARG A 35 -8.60 -17.58 -9.25
C ARG A 35 -8.77 -17.08 -7.80
N ILE A 36 -8.57 -17.96 -6.81
CA ILE A 36 -8.66 -17.59 -5.40
C ILE A 36 -7.61 -16.53 -5.06
N ALA A 37 -6.36 -16.70 -5.50
CA ALA A 37 -5.29 -15.74 -5.27
C ALA A 37 -5.61 -14.36 -5.88
N SER A 38 -6.16 -14.32 -7.09
CA SER A 38 -6.61 -13.07 -7.74
C SER A 38 -7.75 -12.40 -6.97
N GLN A 39 -8.73 -13.18 -6.51
CA GLN A 39 -9.83 -12.66 -5.69
C GLN A 39 -9.35 -12.16 -4.32
N GLU A 40 -8.47 -12.90 -3.65
CA GLU A 40 -7.86 -12.47 -2.39
C GLU A 40 -7.01 -11.21 -2.58
N ALA A 41 -6.25 -11.08 -3.67
CA ALA A 41 -5.51 -9.87 -3.98
C ALA A 41 -6.43 -8.65 -4.12
N ALA A 42 -7.60 -8.81 -4.76
CA ALA A 42 -8.61 -7.76 -4.85
C ALA A 42 -9.21 -7.39 -3.48
N VAL A 43 -9.46 -8.40 -2.62
CA VAL A 43 -9.91 -8.18 -1.23
C VAL A 43 -8.85 -7.45 -0.41
N ILE A 44 -7.59 -7.87 -0.48
CA ILE A 44 -6.45 -7.23 0.20
C ILE A 44 -6.30 -5.78 -0.25
N TYR A 45 -6.34 -5.53 -1.56
CA TYR A 45 -6.29 -4.18 -2.13
C TYR A 45 -7.40 -3.28 -1.55
N LYS A 46 -8.62 -3.81 -1.45
CA LYS A 46 -9.76 -3.10 -0.88
C LYS A 46 -9.59 -2.85 0.62
N LEU A 47 -9.10 -3.84 1.38
CA LEU A 47 -8.80 -3.71 2.80
C LEU A 47 -7.69 -2.69 3.06
N GLN A 48 -6.65 -2.64 2.22
CA GLN A 48 -5.60 -1.61 2.29
C GLN A 48 -6.18 -0.21 2.07
N LEU A 49 -7.04 -0.02 1.06
CA LEU A 49 -7.71 1.27 0.83
C LEU A 49 -8.54 1.70 2.05
N ILE A 50 -9.32 0.78 2.62
CA ILE A 50 -10.14 1.06 3.81
C ILE A 50 -9.24 1.42 5.00
N ARG A 51 -8.12 0.71 5.18
CA ARG A 51 -7.14 0.99 6.24
C ARG A 51 -6.56 2.40 6.13
N GLU A 52 -6.09 2.80 4.95
CA GLU A 52 -5.52 4.13 4.74
C GLU A 52 -6.58 5.22 4.95
N ALA A 53 -7.83 4.98 4.52
CA ALA A 53 -8.94 5.89 4.76
C ALA A 53 -9.29 6.03 6.24
N GLU A 54 -9.34 4.94 6.99
CA GLU A 54 -9.61 4.93 8.44
C GLU A 54 -8.49 5.59 9.24
N THR A 55 -7.24 5.38 8.82
CA THR A 55 -6.07 6.02 9.44
C THR A 55 -6.14 7.53 9.24
N ALA A 56 -6.38 7.99 8.01
CA ALA A 56 -6.55 9.41 7.72
C ALA A 56 -7.78 10.00 8.45
N TYR A 57 -8.87 9.24 8.57
CA TYR A 57 -10.06 9.65 9.30
C TYR A 57 -9.76 9.80 10.81
N GLN A 58 -9.02 8.86 11.40
CA GLN A 58 -8.62 8.92 12.80
C GLN A 58 -7.68 10.10 13.08
N GLU A 59 -6.73 10.38 12.19
CA GLU A 59 -5.80 11.51 12.31
C GLU A 59 -6.55 12.85 12.36
N VAL A 60 -7.65 12.99 11.61
CA VAL A 60 -8.46 14.22 11.58
C VAL A 60 -9.51 14.27 12.70
N ASN A 61 -10.21 13.16 12.96
CA ASN A 61 -11.36 13.12 13.87
C ASN A 61 -11.03 12.57 15.27
N GLY A 62 -9.81 12.12 15.50
CA GLY A 62 -9.33 11.54 16.76
C GLY A 62 -9.84 10.13 17.07
N LYS A 63 -10.64 9.51 16.19
CA LYS A 63 -11.18 8.14 16.34
C LYS A 63 -11.51 7.51 14.99
N TYR A 64 -11.57 6.18 14.94
CA TYR A 64 -12.07 5.42 13.79
C TYR A 64 -13.59 5.50 13.65
N THR A 65 -14.11 5.13 12.48
CA THR A 65 -15.55 5.02 12.24
C THR A 65 -15.95 3.59 11.87
N SER A 66 -17.14 3.15 12.30
CA SER A 66 -17.75 1.90 11.83
C SER A 66 -18.87 2.16 10.80
N ASP A 67 -19.04 3.42 10.41
CA ASP A 67 -20.07 3.90 9.50
C ASP A 67 -19.46 4.16 8.11
N TRP A 68 -19.87 3.33 7.15
CA TRP A 68 -19.38 3.37 5.78
C TRP A 68 -19.75 4.64 5.03
N ASP A 69 -20.90 5.25 5.33
CA ASP A 69 -21.33 6.47 4.66
C ASP A 69 -20.46 7.65 5.11
N LYS A 70 -20.13 7.72 6.42
CA LYS A 70 -19.19 8.71 6.95
C LYS A 70 -17.79 8.54 6.37
N LEU A 71 -17.31 7.29 6.27
CA LEU A 71 -15.99 7.03 5.68
C LEU A 71 -15.96 7.43 4.20
N ALA A 72 -17.01 7.07 3.44
CA ALA A 72 -17.11 7.41 2.03
C ALA A 72 -17.24 8.93 1.81
N ASP A 73 -17.98 9.63 2.67
CA ASP A 73 -18.09 11.09 2.63
C ASP A 73 -16.75 11.77 2.94
N PHE A 74 -16.03 11.29 3.96
CA PHE A 74 -14.69 11.78 4.28
C PHE A 74 -13.72 11.62 3.11
N ILE A 75 -13.74 10.47 2.42
CA ILE A 75 -12.88 10.27 1.24
C ILE A 75 -13.23 11.27 0.12
N LYS A 76 -14.52 11.62 -0.07
CA LYS A 76 -14.96 12.52 -1.14
C LYS A 76 -14.71 14.00 -0.83
N ASN A 77 -15.12 14.41 0.36
CA ASN A 77 -15.30 15.82 0.73
C ASN A 77 -14.39 16.23 1.89
N GLY A 78 -13.76 15.28 2.58
CA GLY A 78 -12.90 15.53 3.72
C GLY A 78 -11.62 16.27 3.34
N GLN A 79 -11.07 16.95 4.34
CA GLN A 79 -9.80 17.65 4.26
C GLN A 79 -8.86 17.13 5.35
N PHE A 80 -7.57 17.18 5.06
CA PHE A 80 -6.51 16.68 5.91
C PHE A 80 -5.50 17.82 6.16
N PRO A 81 -5.21 18.17 7.43
CA PRO A 81 -4.25 19.22 7.75
C PRO A 81 -2.81 18.72 7.55
N ILE A 82 -1.99 19.50 6.87
CA ILE A 82 -0.54 19.31 6.86
C ILE A 82 0.00 19.95 8.13
N ILE A 83 0.43 19.14 9.09
CA ILE A 83 0.94 19.59 10.39
C ILE A 83 2.47 19.57 10.38
N GLU A 84 3.08 20.68 10.80
CA GLU A 84 4.50 20.78 11.09
C GLU A 84 4.72 20.78 12.61
N ARG A 85 5.64 19.93 13.08
CA ARG A 85 6.06 19.87 14.49
C ARG A 85 7.43 20.50 14.61
N LYS A 86 7.54 21.59 15.37
CA LYS A 86 8.80 22.24 15.71
C LYS A 86 9.10 22.02 17.18
N GLU A 87 10.33 21.62 17.50
CA GLU A 87 10.83 21.53 18.87
C GLU A 87 11.88 22.61 19.07
N GLU A 88 11.64 23.51 20.02
CA GLU A 88 12.62 24.50 20.45
C GLU A 88 13.13 24.13 21.83
N ILE A 89 14.45 23.95 21.95
CA ILE A 89 15.13 23.64 23.21
C ILE A 89 15.73 24.93 23.75
N PHE A 90 15.39 25.28 24.98
CA PHE A 90 16.02 26.39 25.69
C PHE A 90 16.46 25.97 27.08
N THR A 91 17.64 26.44 27.50
CA THR A 91 18.17 26.17 28.83
C THR A 91 17.61 27.18 29.82
N LEU A 92 16.98 26.67 30.87
CA LEU A 92 16.41 27.45 31.97
C LEU A 92 17.52 28.08 32.82
N ALA A 93 17.19 29.15 33.54
CA ALA A 93 18.15 29.92 34.35
C ALA A 93 18.91 29.10 35.41
N TYR A 94 18.37 27.93 35.80
CA TYR A 94 18.98 27.00 36.74
C TYR A 94 19.69 25.81 36.06
N GLY A 95 19.96 25.90 34.75
CA GLY A 95 20.77 24.94 33.99
C GLY A 95 20.06 23.70 33.48
N ALA A 96 18.72 23.62 33.59
CA ALA A 96 17.93 22.52 33.04
C ALA A 96 17.43 22.85 31.63
N ASP A 97 17.40 21.87 30.73
CA ASP A 97 16.81 22.06 29.40
C ASP A 97 15.29 21.94 29.43
N SER A 98 14.61 22.85 28.76
CA SER A 98 13.17 22.81 28.52
C SER A 98 12.92 22.71 27.02
N THR A 99 11.93 21.91 26.64
CA THR A 99 11.54 21.71 25.24
C THR A 99 10.11 22.19 25.06
N VAL A 100 9.92 23.14 24.13
CA VAL A 100 8.58 23.56 23.70
C VAL A 100 8.34 22.96 22.34
N VAL A 101 7.28 22.15 22.27
CA VAL A 101 6.82 21.53 21.03
C VAL A 101 5.65 22.34 20.52
N THR A 102 5.84 23.00 19.38
CA THR A 102 4.81 23.78 18.70
C THR A 102 4.33 23.00 17.49
N TYR A 103 3.01 22.88 17.37
CA TYR A 103 2.34 22.30 16.20
C TYR A 103 1.74 23.43 15.38
N ASP A 104 2.11 23.52 14.11
CA ASP A 104 1.57 24.50 13.17
C ASP A 104 0.89 23.79 11.99
N THR A 105 -0.20 24.37 11.47
CA THR A 105 -0.91 23.83 10.30
C THR A 105 -0.48 24.60 9.06
N LEU A 106 0.31 23.97 8.20
CA LEU A 106 0.86 24.58 6.99
C LEU A 106 -0.14 24.69 5.84
N GLY A 107 -1.23 23.91 5.89
CA GLY A 107 -2.28 23.93 4.87
C GLY A 107 -3.25 22.77 5.01
N MET A 108 -4.24 22.74 4.12
CA MET A 108 -5.23 21.67 4.02
C MET A 108 -5.13 21.02 2.65
N ILE A 109 -5.10 19.69 2.60
CA ILE A 109 -5.19 18.91 1.36
C ILE A 109 -6.46 18.06 1.35
N PRO A 110 -7.04 17.73 0.19
CA PRO A 110 -8.16 16.81 0.12
C PRO A 110 -7.79 15.45 0.73
N ALA A 111 -8.69 14.85 1.51
CA ALA A 111 -8.47 13.52 2.09
C ALA A 111 -8.21 12.48 0.99
N LYS A 112 -8.92 12.58 -0.14
CA LYS A 112 -8.66 11.77 -1.33
C LYS A 112 -7.21 11.84 -1.78
N GLU A 113 -6.60 13.03 -1.77
CA GLU A 113 -5.22 13.18 -2.21
C GLU A 113 -4.25 12.47 -1.27
N ARG A 114 -4.44 12.62 0.05
CA ARG A 114 -3.67 11.96 1.10
C ARG A 114 -3.78 10.43 1.08
N ILE A 115 -4.92 9.89 0.68
CA ILE A 115 -5.21 8.45 0.68
C ILE A 115 -4.78 7.79 -0.63
N PHE A 116 -5.05 8.41 -1.78
CA PHE A 116 -4.88 7.78 -3.10
C PHE A 116 -3.50 7.98 -3.69
N TYR A 117 -2.75 8.97 -3.21
CA TYR A 117 -1.43 9.29 -3.72
C TYR A 117 -0.39 9.33 -2.60
N GLU A 118 0.83 8.94 -2.96
CA GLU A 118 2.00 9.07 -2.11
C GLU A 118 3.02 9.97 -2.79
N THR A 119 3.67 10.84 -2.02
CA THR A 119 4.69 11.74 -2.54
C THR A 119 6.06 11.24 -2.12
N HIS A 120 6.94 10.99 -3.09
CA HIS A 120 8.31 10.56 -2.84
C HIS A 120 9.28 11.67 -3.23
N ASN A 121 10.25 11.96 -2.36
CA ASN A 121 11.30 12.92 -2.65
C ASN A 121 12.52 12.21 -3.24
N VAL A 122 12.95 12.67 -4.41
CA VAL A 122 14.20 12.24 -5.03
C VAL A 122 15.26 13.24 -4.63
N THR A 123 16.22 12.77 -3.84
CA THR A 123 17.34 13.58 -3.37
C THR A 123 18.67 13.18 -4.01
N ALA A 124 19.63 14.09 -3.96
CA ALA A 124 21.01 13.81 -4.30
C ALA A 124 21.56 12.71 -3.37
N ALA A 125 21.92 11.56 -3.95
CA ALA A 125 22.35 10.39 -3.20
C ALA A 125 23.75 10.57 -2.60
N ASN A 126 24.58 11.37 -3.29
CA ASN A 126 25.94 11.68 -2.95
C ASN A 126 26.24 13.15 -3.26
N HIS A 127 27.33 13.66 -2.70
CA HIS A 127 27.91 14.93 -3.09
C HIS A 127 28.53 14.85 -4.50
N GLY A 128 28.40 15.92 -5.29
CA GLY A 128 29.00 16.02 -6.62
C GLY A 128 28.45 17.16 -7.45
N ILE A 129 28.96 17.30 -8.68
CA ILE A 129 28.53 18.35 -9.61
C ILE A 129 27.36 17.84 -10.43
N PHE A 130 26.23 18.54 -10.40
CA PHE A 130 25.07 18.20 -11.19
C PHE A 130 25.35 18.31 -12.69
N VAL A 131 24.98 17.29 -13.46
CA VAL A 131 25.14 17.29 -14.92
C VAL A 131 23.80 17.52 -15.61
N LYS A 132 22.81 16.67 -15.34
CA LYS A 132 21.46 16.76 -15.92
C LYS A 132 20.46 15.86 -15.23
N PHE A 133 19.18 16.20 -15.38
CA PHE A 133 18.07 15.29 -15.19
C PHE A 133 17.94 14.36 -16.40
N VAL A 134 17.54 13.11 -16.15
CA VAL A 134 17.21 12.13 -17.19
C VAL A 134 15.71 12.16 -17.49
N ALA A 135 14.88 12.26 -16.44
CA ALA A 135 13.44 12.40 -16.55
C ALA A 135 13.02 13.88 -16.70
N LYS A 136 11.83 14.09 -17.26
CA LYS A 136 11.18 15.39 -17.41
C LYS A 136 9.93 15.46 -16.54
N LEU A 137 9.43 16.68 -16.36
CA LEU A 137 8.17 16.94 -15.68
C LEU A 137 7.02 16.21 -16.42
N GLY A 138 6.22 15.45 -15.68
CA GLY A 138 5.12 14.62 -16.20
C GLY A 138 5.51 13.21 -16.64
N ASP A 139 6.80 12.84 -16.62
CA ASP A 139 7.21 11.49 -17.01
C ASP A 139 6.79 10.46 -15.95
N GLN A 140 6.30 9.31 -16.40
CA GLN A 140 6.06 8.13 -15.56
C GLN A 140 7.36 7.35 -15.43
N VAL A 141 7.87 7.23 -14.19
CA VAL A 141 9.14 6.58 -13.89
C VAL A 141 8.92 5.34 -13.03
N THR A 142 9.79 4.35 -13.24
CA THR A 142 9.79 3.10 -12.47
C THR A 142 11.01 3.04 -11.57
N LYS A 143 10.89 2.31 -10.46
CA LYS A 143 11.99 1.99 -9.58
C LYS A 143 13.14 1.37 -10.37
N ASN A 144 14.36 1.81 -10.06
CA ASN A 144 15.61 1.45 -10.72
C ASN A 144 15.83 2.05 -12.13
N SER A 145 14.89 2.81 -12.68
CA SER A 145 15.13 3.60 -13.89
C SER A 145 16.03 4.82 -13.60
N SER A 146 16.71 5.35 -14.61
CA SER A 146 17.66 6.45 -14.47
C SER A 146 16.96 7.77 -14.13
N ALA A 147 17.44 8.46 -13.08
CA ALA A 147 16.86 9.70 -12.56
C ALA A 147 17.66 10.94 -12.96
N TYR A 148 18.93 11.00 -12.54
CA TYR A 148 19.82 12.13 -12.78
C TYR A 148 21.28 11.69 -12.85
N VAL A 149 22.15 12.58 -13.34
CA VAL A 149 23.58 12.33 -13.47
C VAL A 149 24.36 13.34 -12.65
N LEU A 150 25.29 12.83 -11.83
CA LEU A 150 26.28 13.62 -11.11
C LEU A 150 27.67 13.33 -11.64
N LYS A 151 28.55 14.33 -11.63
CA LYS A 151 29.98 14.16 -11.85
C LYS A 151 30.67 14.05 -10.49
N GLN A 152 31.31 12.91 -10.25
CA GLN A 152 32.01 12.59 -9.01
C GLN A 152 33.42 12.09 -9.38
N GLU A 153 34.45 12.63 -8.73
CA GLU A 153 35.85 12.24 -8.98
C GLU A 153 36.24 12.28 -10.48
N GLY A 154 35.68 13.24 -11.22
CA GLY A 154 35.92 13.40 -12.66
C GLY A 154 35.08 12.49 -13.57
N LYS A 155 34.30 11.54 -13.04
CA LYS A 155 33.45 10.61 -13.82
C LYS A 155 31.96 10.89 -13.65
N ASN A 156 31.18 10.62 -14.70
CA ASN A 156 29.72 10.73 -14.65
C ASN A 156 29.11 9.47 -14.01
N SER A 157 28.39 9.64 -12.92
CA SER A 157 27.62 8.62 -12.21
C SER A 157 26.13 8.85 -12.45
N THR A 158 25.43 7.82 -12.90
CA THR A 158 23.97 7.87 -13.10
C THR A 158 23.26 7.29 -11.88
N HIS A 159 22.43 8.11 -11.25
CA HIS A 159 21.60 7.72 -10.13
C HIS A 159 20.21 7.29 -10.61
N LYS A 160 19.60 6.38 -9.87
CA LYS A 160 18.33 5.74 -10.22
C LYS A 160 17.22 6.15 -9.27
N PHE A 161 15.99 6.13 -9.75
CA PHE A 161 14.80 6.27 -8.91
C PHE A 161 14.70 5.11 -7.92
N ARG A 162 14.30 5.43 -6.68
CA ARG A 162 14.06 4.44 -5.62
C ARG A 162 12.61 3.97 -5.57
N ASP A 163 11.72 4.77 -6.13
CA ASP A 163 10.27 4.65 -6.04
C ASP A 163 9.65 4.82 -7.43
N ASN A 164 8.42 4.34 -7.59
CA ASN A 164 7.66 4.55 -8.81
C ASN A 164 6.89 5.88 -8.71
N GLY A 165 6.49 6.43 -9.85
CA GLY A 165 5.51 7.52 -9.86
C GLY A 165 5.66 8.47 -11.04
N GLU A 166 4.85 9.51 -11.04
CA GLU A 166 4.92 10.62 -11.98
C GLU A 166 5.82 11.71 -11.45
N VAL A 167 6.73 12.24 -12.27
CA VAL A 167 7.54 13.41 -11.89
C VAL A 167 6.65 14.66 -11.86
N VAL A 168 6.26 15.10 -10.66
CA VAL A 168 5.37 16.27 -10.48
C VAL A 168 6.10 17.56 -10.18
N ARG A 169 7.37 17.47 -9.76
CA ARG A 169 8.22 18.63 -9.52
C ARG A 169 9.68 18.30 -9.84
N ILE A 170 10.36 19.26 -10.44
CA ILE A 170 11.81 19.25 -10.65
C ILE A 170 12.34 20.59 -10.12
N GLU A 171 13.36 20.55 -9.26
CA GLU A 171 14.01 21.76 -8.75
C GLU A 171 14.84 22.45 -9.85
N ASP A 172 14.97 23.77 -9.76
CA ASP A 172 15.81 24.57 -10.67
C ASP A 172 17.31 24.40 -10.35
N VAL A 173 17.84 23.23 -10.69
CA VAL A 173 19.27 22.89 -10.54
C VAL A 173 19.96 22.99 -11.89
N LYS A 174 21.00 23.83 -11.98
CA LYS A 174 21.71 24.10 -13.23
C LYS A 174 22.88 23.13 -13.43
N PRO A 175 23.16 22.68 -14.66
CA PRO A 175 24.38 21.93 -14.95
C PRO A 175 25.63 22.68 -14.48
N GLY A 176 26.50 22.01 -13.74
CA GLY A 176 27.69 22.60 -13.11
C GLY A 176 27.49 23.04 -11.66
N GLN A 177 26.26 23.02 -11.13
CA GLN A 177 25.98 23.32 -9.73
C GLN A 177 26.47 22.19 -8.82
N GLU A 178 27.09 22.55 -7.70
CA GLU A 178 27.50 21.61 -6.67
C GLU A 178 26.31 21.22 -5.80
N LEU A 179 26.12 19.92 -5.58
CA LEU A 179 25.04 19.35 -4.77
C LEU A 179 25.62 18.60 -3.58
N SER A 180 24.95 18.72 -2.44
CA SER A 180 25.22 17.94 -1.24
C SER A 180 24.29 16.73 -1.16
N LYS A 181 24.76 15.68 -0.48
CA LYS A 181 23.92 14.50 -0.22
C LYS A 181 22.69 14.93 0.59
N GLY A 182 21.50 14.61 0.09
CA GLY A 182 20.23 14.96 0.70
C GLY A 182 19.50 16.12 0.04
N ASP A 183 20.16 16.90 -0.83
CA ASP A 183 19.52 18.00 -1.55
C ASP A 183 18.32 17.49 -2.36
N LEU A 184 17.17 18.15 -2.23
CA LEU A 184 15.96 17.82 -2.98
C LEU A 184 16.17 18.14 -4.45
N LEU A 185 15.78 17.22 -5.33
CA LEU A 185 15.94 17.36 -6.78
C LEU A 185 14.61 17.24 -7.53
N MET A 186 13.79 16.26 -7.15
CA MET A 186 12.49 16.03 -7.76
C MET A 186 11.50 15.53 -6.71
N SER A 187 10.22 15.71 -6.98
CA SER A 187 9.14 15.03 -6.24
C SER A 187 8.36 14.15 -7.21
N LEU A 188 8.10 12.92 -6.79
CA LEU A 188 7.27 11.95 -7.50
C LEU A 188 5.91 11.85 -6.83
N LYS A 189 4.86 11.65 -7.64
CA LYS A 189 3.52 11.31 -7.18
C LYS A 189 3.20 9.88 -7.62
N GLU A 190 3.16 8.96 -6.66
CA GLU A 190 2.75 7.58 -6.90
C GLU A 190 1.24 7.43 -6.68
N THR A 191 0.55 6.77 -7.61
CA THR A 191 -0.87 6.42 -7.44
C THR A 191 -0.98 5.11 -6.69
N ARG A 192 -1.37 5.16 -5.41
CA ARG A 192 -1.52 3.99 -4.53
C ARG A 192 -2.83 3.25 -4.76
N PHE A 193 -3.90 4.00 -5.02
CA PHE A 193 -5.23 3.45 -5.30
C PHE A 193 -5.84 4.09 -6.54
N ASN A 194 -6.73 3.38 -7.23
CA ASN A 194 -7.39 3.88 -8.44
C ASN A 194 -8.22 5.14 -8.09
N PRO A 195 -7.88 6.33 -8.62
CA PRO A 195 -8.60 7.57 -8.27
C PRO A 195 -10.08 7.56 -8.64
N ASN A 196 -10.50 6.66 -9.52
CA ASN A 196 -11.88 6.47 -9.97
C ASN A 196 -12.59 5.33 -9.23
N THR A 197 -12.06 4.84 -8.11
CA THR A 197 -12.73 3.82 -7.29
C THR A 197 -14.15 4.26 -6.92
N ASP A 198 -15.12 3.37 -7.16
CA ASP A 198 -16.49 3.56 -6.75
C ASP A 198 -16.61 3.42 -5.23
N LEU A 199 -16.83 4.55 -4.56
CA LEU A 199 -16.96 4.64 -3.11
C LEU A 199 -18.31 4.12 -2.60
N SER A 200 -19.34 3.99 -3.46
CA SER A 200 -20.61 3.37 -3.05
C SER A 200 -20.42 1.87 -2.74
N LYS A 201 -19.40 1.25 -3.35
CA LYS A 201 -18.99 -0.13 -3.12
C LYS A 201 -17.86 -0.25 -2.10
N LEU A 202 -17.62 0.77 -1.26
CA LEU A 202 -16.53 0.72 -0.27
C LEU A 202 -16.74 -0.41 0.74
N ALA A 203 -17.97 -0.56 1.22
CA ALA A 203 -18.35 -1.58 2.20
C ALA A 203 -18.35 -3.01 1.64
N TYR A 204 -18.36 -3.20 0.32
CA TYR A 204 -18.62 -4.50 -0.31
C TYR A 204 -17.33 -5.25 -0.64
N VAL A 205 -17.33 -6.55 -0.37
CA VAL A 205 -16.22 -7.46 -0.66
C VAL A 205 -16.17 -7.69 -2.18
N PRO A 206 -15.03 -7.39 -2.85
CA PRO A 206 -14.87 -7.63 -4.27
C PRO A 206 -15.15 -9.09 -4.64
N GLY A 207 -15.91 -9.32 -5.72
CA GLY A 207 -16.28 -10.65 -6.20
C GLY A 207 -17.57 -11.23 -5.62
N TYR A 208 -18.21 -10.53 -4.66
CA TYR A 208 -19.56 -10.82 -4.20
C TYR A 208 -20.52 -9.69 -4.57
N GLU A 209 -21.82 -9.99 -4.70
CA GLU A 209 -22.84 -8.98 -5.00
C GLU A 209 -23.31 -8.23 -3.73
N ASP A 210 -23.47 -8.95 -2.62
CA ASP A 210 -24.15 -8.47 -1.42
C ASP A 210 -23.38 -8.70 -0.10
N VAL A 211 -22.15 -9.21 -0.18
CA VAL A 211 -21.30 -9.42 1.00
C VAL A 211 -20.57 -8.14 1.35
N LYS A 212 -20.75 -7.66 2.59
CA LYS A 212 -20.02 -6.50 3.14
C LYS A 212 -18.88 -6.93 4.05
N PHE A 213 -17.85 -6.10 4.14
CA PHE A 213 -16.86 -6.22 5.20
C PHE A 213 -17.53 -5.98 6.56
N GLU A 214 -17.13 -6.79 7.54
CA GLU A 214 -17.45 -6.50 8.93
C GLU A 214 -16.48 -5.45 9.45
N ILE A 215 -16.99 -4.38 10.05
CA ILE A 215 -16.21 -3.31 10.64
C ILE A 215 -16.57 -3.14 12.13
N TYR A 216 -15.54 -3.02 12.95
CA TYR A 216 -15.63 -2.70 14.37
C TYR A 216 -14.70 -1.53 14.65
N ALA A 217 -15.22 -0.49 15.28
CA ALA A 217 -14.44 0.66 15.74
C ALA A 217 -14.90 1.03 17.15
N ALA A 218 -13.96 1.18 18.07
CA ALA A 218 -14.26 1.54 19.45
C ALA A 218 -13.10 2.30 20.09
N GLN A 219 -13.40 2.95 21.21
CA GLN A 219 -12.40 3.51 22.10
C GLN A 219 -12.41 2.68 23.39
N LEU A 220 -11.24 2.17 23.78
CA LEU A 220 -11.04 1.29 24.93
C LEU A 220 -10.16 1.98 25.95
N ASP A 221 -10.42 1.74 27.23
CA ASP A 221 -9.49 2.07 28.30
C ASP A 221 -8.46 0.95 28.44
N LYS A 222 -7.18 1.30 28.25
CA LYS A 222 -6.05 0.43 28.58
C LYS A 222 -5.21 1.13 29.66
N SER A 223 -5.29 0.62 30.88
CA SER A 223 -4.49 1.10 32.02
C SER A 223 -4.64 2.61 32.29
N GLY A 224 -5.86 3.14 32.16
CA GLY A 224 -6.18 4.55 32.35
C GLY A 224 -5.89 5.44 31.14
N THR A 225 -5.46 4.87 30.01
CA THR A 225 -5.28 5.60 28.74
C THR A 225 -6.35 5.18 27.75
N SER A 226 -7.06 6.17 27.23
CA SER A 226 -8.05 5.97 26.17
C SER A 226 -7.36 5.72 24.83
N VAL A 227 -7.62 4.56 24.22
CA VAL A 227 -7.02 4.14 22.94
C VAL A 227 -8.09 3.77 21.93
N ASN A 228 -7.88 4.13 20.66
CA ASN A 228 -8.79 3.75 19.59
C ASN A 228 -8.36 2.41 18.98
N VAL A 229 -9.33 1.56 18.73
CA VAL A 229 -9.16 0.25 18.10
C VAL A 229 -10.09 0.12 16.90
N ILE A 230 -9.64 -0.63 15.89
CA ILE A 230 -10.41 -0.92 14.68
C ILE A 230 -10.12 -2.33 14.22
N GLU A 231 -11.15 -3.04 13.76
CA GLU A 231 -11.00 -4.27 13.01
C GLU A 231 -11.91 -4.22 11.78
N VAL A 232 -11.36 -4.50 10.60
CA VAL A 232 -12.14 -4.73 9.39
C VAL A 232 -11.79 -6.10 8.84
N LYS A 233 -12.78 -6.97 8.64
CA LYS A 233 -12.57 -8.34 8.15
C LYS A 233 -13.49 -8.73 7.01
N ASN A 234 -12.99 -9.60 6.14
CA ASN A 234 -13.81 -10.30 5.16
C ASN A 234 -14.57 -11.46 5.87
N PRO A 235 -15.90 -11.41 5.96
CA PRO A 235 -16.67 -12.48 6.60
C PRO A 235 -16.77 -13.76 5.75
N LYS A 236 -16.48 -13.68 4.44
CA LYS A 236 -16.61 -14.79 3.49
C LYS A 236 -15.34 -14.95 2.64
N PRO A 237 -14.28 -15.58 3.18
CA PRO A 237 -13.07 -15.88 2.43
C PRO A 237 -13.33 -16.68 1.15
N PHE A 238 -12.56 -16.43 0.10
CA PHE A 238 -12.59 -17.25 -1.11
C PHE A 238 -11.80 -18.56 -0.94
N ASP A 239 -10.73 -18.52 -0.13
CA ASP A 239 -10.06 -19.71 0.37
C ASP A 239 -10.82 -20.25 1.59
N GLU A 240 -11.52 -21.37 1.42
CA GLU A 240 -12.28 -22.04 2.48
C GLU A 240 -11.39 -22.55 3.63
N THR A 241 -10.08 -22.68 3.42
CA THR A 241 -9.14 -23.04 4.48
C THR A 241 -8.87 -21.90 5.45
N ARG A 242 -9.34 -20.68 5.16
CA ARG A 242 -9.23 -19.53 6.05
C ARG A 242 -10.32 -19.52 7.12
N THR A 243 -9.99 -20.04 8.30
CA THR A 243 -10.95 -20.15 9.42
C THR A 243 -10.50 -19.33 10.64
N GLU A 244 -11.45 -18.93 11.49
CA GLU A 244 -11.14 -18.13 12.70
C GLU A 244 -10.25 -18.90 13.70
N ASP A 245 -10.40 -20.23 13.74
CA ASP A 245 -9.67 -21.16 14.60
C ASP A 245 -8.27 -21.52 14.08
N ALA A 246 -7.86 -21.01 12.90
CA ALA A 246 -6.53 -21.28 12.38
C ALA A 246 -5.43 -20.75 13.33
N ASP A 247 -4.45 -21.62 13.63
CA ASP A 247 -3.31 -21.33 14.49
C ASP A 247 -2.49 -20.14 13.97
N SER A 248 -2.28 -20.10 12.65
CA SER A 248 -1.49 -19.08 11.99
C SER A 248 -2.35 -17.89 11.57
N LYS A 249 -1.97 -16.67 11.97
CA LYS A 249 -2.72 -15.44 11.67
C LYS A 249 -2.98 -15.23 10.18
N ASN A 250 -2.01 -15.60 9.33
CA ASN A 250 -2.12 -15.49 7.88
C ASN A 250 -3.11 -16.48 7.25
N ARG A 251 -3.53 -17.52 8.00
CA ARG A 251 -4.57 -18.48 7.61
C ARG A 251 -5.94 -18.16 8.20
N ARG A 252 -6.10 -17.03 8.89
CA ARG A 252 -7.43 -16.56 9.35
C ARG A 252 -8.12 -15.75 8.26
N PRO A 253 -9.45 -15.52 8.30
CA PRO A 253 -10.10 -14.60 7.37
C PRO A 253 -9.34 -13.27 7.24
N LEU A 254 -9.17 -12.81 5.99
CA LEU A 254 -8.42 -11.58 5.67
C LEU A 254 -8.99 -10.40 6.46
N ARG A 255 -8.12 -9.74 7.23
CA ARG A 255 -8.51 -8.61 8.09
C ARG A 255 -7.33 -7.70 8.36
N PHE A 256 -7.63 -6.48 8.77
CA PHE A 256 -6.66 -5.62 9.43
C PHE A 256 -7.17 -5.12 10.76
N GLY A 257 -6.19 -4.76 11.60
CA GLY A 257 -6.41 -4.23 12.92
C GLY A 257 -6.82 -5.29 13.95
N SER A 258 -7.30 -4.83 15.09
CA SER A 258 -7.71 -5.65 16.22
C SER A 258 -8.82 -4.94 17.00
N ARG A 259 -9.74 -5.72 17.56
CA ARG A 259 -10.74 -5.21 18.49
C ARG A 259 -10.17 -4.88 19.86
N THR A 260 -9.00 -5.42 20.19
CA THR A 260 -8.40 -5.29 21.53
C THR A 260 -7.11 -4.50 21.50
N ASP A 261 -6.39 -4.47 20.38
CA ASP A 261 -5.06 -3.87 20.29
C ASP A 261 -5.02 -2.68 19.35
N VAL A 262 -4.15 -1.72 19.67
CA VAL A 262 -3.92 -0.54 18.85
C VAL A 262 -3.03 -0.93 17.68
N THR A 263 -3.65 -1.43 16.62
CA THR A 263 -2.97 -1.83 15.40
C THR A 263 -3.90 -1.65 14.21
N THR A 264 -3.31 -1.36 13.06
CA THR A 264 -3.95 -1.38 11.74
C THR A 264 -3.28 -2.39 10.81
N SER A 265 -2.41 -3.26 11.34
CA SER A 265 -1.68 -4.26 10.54
C SER A 265 -2.63 -5.28 9.93
N GLY A 266 -2.34 -5.66 8.68
CA GLY A 266 -3.07 -6.70 7.97
C GLY A 266 -2.50 -8.08 8.24
N ASN A 267 -3.32 -9.13 8.20
CA ASN A 267 -2.82 -10.50 8.32
C ASN A 267 -2.25 -11.09 7.01
N TRP A 268 -2.07 -10.26 5.98
CA TRP A 268 -1.44 -10.59 4.70
C TRP A 268 0.01 -10.07 4.59
N GLU A 269 0.49 -9.39 5.63
CA GLU A 269 1.85 -8.81 5.71
C GLU A 269 2.87 -9.85 6.20
#